data_AF-A0A9P5NUM2-F1
#
_entry.id   AF-A0A9P5NUM2-F1
#
_cell.length_a   1.000
_cell.length_b   1.000
_cell.length_c   1.000
_cell.angle_alpha   90.00
_cell.angle_beta   90.00
_cell.angle_gamma   90.00
#
_symmetry.space_group_name_H-M   'P 1'
#
loop_
_entity.id
_entity.type
_entity.pdbx_description
1 polymer ?
#
loop_
_entity_poly.entity_id
_entity_poly.type
_entity_poly.pdbx_seq_one_letter_code
_entity_poly.pdbx_strand_id
1 'polypeptide(L)'
;MCLQNPNKLICWSSVSFPDDSTYAYHLPTHKADHLFEGSHIHICCLLPNGPLPCPIFLCYLTSCDCLFPFNPELWLIAVGSIP
;
A
#
# COMPACT_ATOMS: atom_id res chain seq x y z
N MET A 1 7.74 -7.33 18.82
CA MET A 1 7.75 -5.85 18.72
C MET A 1 9.06 -5.45 18.06
N CYS A 2 9.13 -5.52 16.74
CA CYS A 2 10.33 -5.13 15.98
C CYS A 2 10.16 -3.68 15.57
N LEU A 3 11.05 -2.81 16.07
CA LEU A 3 11.05 -1.38 15.79
C LEU A 3 11.55 -1.16 14.34
N GLN A 4 10.67 -1.33 13.36
CA GLN A 4 11.00 -1.05 11.97
C GLN A 4 10.94 0.47 11.74
N ASN A 5 11.87 1.00 10.95
CA ASN A 5 11.99 2.44 10.71
C ASN A 5 10.80 2.90 9.84
N PRO A 6 9.90 3.76 10.36
CA PRO A 6 8.67 4.15 9.66
C PRO A 6 8.94 4.87 8.33
N ASN A 7 10.11 5.50 8.17
CA ASN A 7 10.50 6.17 6.93
C ASN A 7 10.80 5.19 5.78
N LYS A 8 10.72 3.88 6.03
CA LYS A 8 10.87 2.83 5.00
C LYS A 8 9.58 2.08 4.72
N LEU A 9 8.51 2.36 5.45
CA LEU A 9 7.27 1.61 5.37
C LEU A 9 6.30 2.30 4.43
N ILE A 10 5.79 1.56 3.46
CA ILE A 10 4.62 1.99 2.70
C ILE A 10 3.43 1.79 3.62
N CYS A 11 2.77 2.87 4.01
CA CYS A 11 1.65 2.80 4.96
C CYS A 11 0.31 2.67 4.24
N TRP A 12 -0.63 1.91 4.80
CA TRP A 12 -1.99 1.81 4.25
C TRP A 12 -2.70 3.17 4.24
N SER A 13 -2.39 4.03 5.21
CA SER A 13 -2.91 5.40 5.28
C SER A 13 -2.48 6.31 4.12
N SER A 14 -1.49 5.90 3.33
CA SER A 14 -1.08 6.62 2.12
C SER A 14 -1.90 6.24 0.88
N VAL A 15 -2.76 5.24 1.00
CA VAL A 15 -3.62 4.80 -0.10
C VAL A 15 -4.70 5.83 -0.37
N SER A 16 -4.89 6.15 -1.65
CA SER A 16 -5.97 6.99 -2.15
C SER A 16 -6.60 6.35 -3.38
N PHE A 17 -7.85 6.71 -3.66
CA PHE A 17 -8.59 6.29 -4.85
C PHE A 17 -8.94 7.56 -5.64
N PRO A 18 -8.08 8.01 -6.56
CA PRO A 18 -8.30 9.23 -7.34
C PRO A 18 -9.58 9.17 -8.20
N ASP A 19 -9.91 7.97 -8.69
CA ASP A 19 -11.12 7.67 -9.44
C ASP A 19 -11.55 6.20 -9.21
N ASP A 20 -12.71 5.82 -9.72
CA ASP A 20 -13.29 4.46 -9.56
C ASP A 20 -12.46 3.35 -10.23
N SER A 21 -11.51 3.74 -11.09
CA SER A 21 -10.67 2.85 -11.87
C SER A 21 -9.19 2.97 -11.51
N THR A 22 -8.83 3.68 -10.44
CA THR A 22 -7.44 3.79 -10.02
C THR A 22 -7.32 3.79 -8.51
N TYR A 23 -6.20 3.25 -8.04
CA TYR A 23 -5.74 3.51 -6.69
C TYR A 23 -4.27 3.90 -6.72
N ALA A 24 -3.87 4.68 -5.73
CA ALA A 24 -2.52 5.17 -5.61
C ALA A 24 -2.02 5.06 -4.17
N TYR A 25 -0.71 4.95 -4.01
CA TYR A 25 -0.06 4.98 -2.70
C TYR A 25 1.32 5.64 -2.79
N HIS A 26 1.80 6.10 -1.64
CA HIS A 26 3.10 6.77 -1.55
C HIS A 26 4.20 5.78 -1.16
N LEU A 27 5.22 5.65 -2.00
CA LEU A 27 6.44 4.90 -1.72
C LEU A 27 7.45 5.85 -1.04
N PRO A 28 7.81 5.62 0.24
CA PRO A 28 8.79 6.43 0.92
C PRO A 28 10.16 6.37 0.24
N THR A 29 10.89 7.47 0.35
CA THR A 29 12.20 7.65 -0.24
C THR A 29 13.27 6.67 0.23
N HIS A 30 14.17 6.33 -0.69
CA HIS A 30 15.37 5.56 -0.41
C HIS A 30 16.43 6.42 0.28
N LYS A 31 17.12 5.85 1.28
CA LYS A 31 18.12 6.50 2.16
C LYS A 31 19.27 7.26 1.48
N ALA A 32 19.42 7.17 0.16
CA ALA A 32 20.49 7.80 -0.58
C ALA A 32 20.15 9.23 -1.05
N ASP A 33 18.87 9.62 -1.08
CA ASP A 33 18.46 10.94 -1.56
C ASP A 33 17.49 11.59 -0.59
N HIS A 34 18.01 12.47 0.27
CA HIS A 34 17.21 13.14 1.30
C HIS A 34 16.31 14.26 0.73
N LEU A 35 16.51 14.65 -0.53
CA LEU A 35 15.75 15.72 -1.19
C LEU A 35 14.58 15.17 -2.02
N PHE A 36 14.58 13.87 -2.31
CA PHE A 36 13.47 13.22 -2.99
C PHE A 36 12.34 12.94 -1.97
N GLU A 37 11.12 13.41 -2.23
CA GLU A 37 9.97 13.23 -1.32
C GLU A 37 9.44 11.78 -1.31
N GLY A 38 9.63 11.07 -2.42
CA GLY A 38 9.17 9.70 -2.63
C GLY A 38 8.47 9.56 -3.98
N SER A 39 7.92 8.38 -4.25
CA SER A 39 7.22 8.11 -5.50
C SER A 39 5.73 7.89 -5.26
N HIS A 40 4.88 8.53 -6.04
CA HIS A 40 3.46 8.20 -6.09
C HIS A 40 3.25 7.09 -7.12
N ILE A 41 2.79 5.93 -6.65
CA ILE A 41 2.49 4.78 -7.50
C ILE A 41 1.01 4.85 -7.83
N HIS A 42 0.67 4.86 -9.13
CA HIS A 42 -0.70 4.80 -9.61
C HIS A 42 -0.94 3.45 -10.30
N ILE A 43 -2.00 2.75 -9.91
CA ILE A 43 -2.39 1.47 -10.48
C ILE A 43 -3.75 1.63 -11.15
N CYS A 44 -3.74 1.49 -12.47
CA CYS A 44 -4.96 1.53 -13.28
C CYS A 44 -5.68 0.19 -13.26
N CYS A 45 -6.97 0.22 -12.96
CA CYS A 45 -7.85 -0.92 -12.78
C CYS A 45 -8.52 -1.39 -14.08
N LEU A 46 -8.09 -0.88 -15.24
CA LEU A 46 -8.56 -1.29 -16.56
C LEU A 46 -7.63 -2.36 -17.14
N LEU A 47 -7.89 -3.62 -16.82
CA LEU A 47 -7.27 -4.74 -17.53
C LEU A 47 -8.23 -5.23 -18.63
N PRO A 48 -7.81 -5.25 -19.91
CA PRO A 48 -8.69 -5.65 -21.02
C PRO A 48 -9.33 -7.03 -20.86
N ASN A 49 -8.63 -7.98 -20.22
CA ASN A 49 -9.06 -9.37 -20.07
C ASN A 49 -8.75 -9.92 -18.65
N GLY A 50 -8.74 -9.07 -17.63
CA GLY A 50 -8.30 -9.45 -16.28
C GLY A 50 -9.31 -9.06 -15.19
N PRO A 51 -9.15 -9.60 -13.97
CA PRO A 51 -9.93 -9.15 -12.84
C PRO A 51 -9.64 -7.67 -12.56
N LEU A 52 -10.67 -6.93 -12.16
CA LEU A 52 -10.53 -5.52 -11.76
C LEU A 52 -9.67 -5.45 -10.48
N PRO A 53 -8.51 -4.78 -10.51
CA PRO A 53 -7.60 -4.68 -9.36
C PRO A 53 -8.23 -3.96 -8.16
N CYS A 54 -9.07 -2.95 -8.40
CA CYS A 54 -9.63 -2.08 -7.37
C CYS A 54 -10.47 -2.87 -6.34
N PRO A 55 -11.46 -3.70 -6.73
CA PRO A 55 -12.20 -4.56 -5.79
C PRO A 55 -11.30 -5.52 -5.00
N ILE A 56 -10.32 -6.14 -5.66
CA ILE A 56 -9.40 -7.08 -5.00
C ILE A 56 -8.56 -6.36 -3.95
N PHE A 57 -8.04 -5.18 -4.30
CA PHE A 57 -7.24 -4.36 -3.41
C PHE A 57 -8.05 -3.83 -2.22
N LEU A 58 -9.31 -3.43 -2.43
CA LEU A 58 -10.19 -3.02 -1.35
C LEU A 58 -10.50 -4.17 -0.37
N CYS A 59 -10.77 -5.37 -0.89
CA CYS A 59 -10.93 -6.57 -0.07
C CYS A 59 -9.67 -6.86 0.76
N TYR A 60 -8.49 -6.70 0.14
CA TYR A 60 -7.21 -6.85 0.82
C TYR A 60 -7.06 -5.86 1.98
N LEU A 61 -7.28 -4.56 1.74
CA LEU A 61 -7.20 -3.53 2.77
C LEU A 61 -8.18 -3.81 3.93
N THR A 62 -9.41 -4.19 3.61
CA THR A 62 -10.43 -4.55 4.62
C THR A 62 -9.96 -5.75 5.46
N SER A 63 -9.34 -6.75 4.83
CA SER A 63 -8.77 -7.90 5.54
C SER A 63 -7.60 -7.50 6.44
N CYS A 64 -6.75 -6.57 6.01
CA CYS A 64 -5.65 -6.05 6.81
C CYS A 64 -6.18 -5.29 8.04
N ASP A 65 -7.19 -4.44 7.88
CA ASP A 65 -7.81 -3.72 9.00
C ASP A 65 -8.45 -4.66 10.01
N CYS A 66 -9.07 -5.74 9.56
CA CYS A 66 -9.67 -6.74 10.44
C CYS A 66 -8.64 -7.61 11.18
N LEU A 67 -7.58 -8.04 10.51
CA LEU A 67 -6.61 -9.00 11.06
C LEU A 67 -5.45 -8.33 11.80
N PHE A 68 -5.03 -7.14 11.35
CA PHE A 68 -3.83 -6.45 11.80
C PHE A 68 -4.09 -4.95 12.08
N PRO A 69 -5.04 -4.59 12.96
CA PRO A 69 -5.48 -3.20 13.17
C PRO A 69 -4.38 -2.26 13.70
N PHE A 70 -3.27 -2.82 14.21
CA PHE A 70 -2.14 -2.05 14.75
C PHE A 70 -0.89 -2.09 13.85
N ASN A 71 -1.00 -2.67 12.66
CA ASN A 71 0.09 -2.76 11.69
C ASN A 71 -0.12 -1.67 10.63
N PRO A 72 0.73 -0.64 10.59
CA PRO A 72 0.58 0.45 9.62
C PRO A 72 0.98 0.05 8.20
N GLU A 73 1.63 -1.10 8.01
CA GLU A 73 2.20 -1.52 6.73
C GLU A 73 1.12 -1.86 5.69
N LEU A 74 1.25 -1.30 4.48
CA LEU A 74 0.36 -1.57 3.37
C LEU A 74 0.48 -3.02 2.88
N TRP A 75 1.69 -3.55 2.83
CA TRP A 75 1.94 -4.90 2.31
C TRP A 75 2.26 -5.85 3.45
N LEU A 76 1.23 -6.58 3.89
CA LEU A 76 1.30 -7.68 4.84
C LEU A 76 0.97 -9.00 4.14
N ILE A 77 1.71 -10.04 4.50
CA ILE A 77 1.33 -11.43 4.19
C ILE A 77 0.33 -11.96 5.23
N ALA A 78 -0.25 -13.14 5.00
CA ALA A 78 -1.31 -13.73 5.83
C ALA A 78 -0.95 -13.89 7.33
N VAL A 79 0.33 -13.88 7.70
CA VAL A 79 0.81 -13.95 9.10
C VAL A 79 1.14 -12.58 9.71
N GLY A 80 0.86 -11.48 9.02
CA GLY A 80 1.03 -10.12 9.54
C GLY A 80 2.46 -9.58 9.49
N SER A 81 3.31 -10.16 8.63
CA SER A 81 4.67 -9.67 8.38
C SER A 81 4.76 -9.01 7.01
N ILE A 82 5.74 -8.11 6.86
CA ILE A 82 6.10 -7.57 5.54
C ILE A 82 6.73 -8.68 4.70
N PRO A 83 6.39 -8.79 3.40
CA PRO A 83 7.05 -9.70 2.45
C PRO A 83 8.58 -9.55 2.39
#